data_AF-A0A9N9XAD6-F1
#
_entry.id   AF-A0A9N9XAD6-F1
#
_cell.length_a   1.000
_cell.length_b   1.000
_cell.length_c   1.000
_cell.angle_alpha   90.00
_cell.angle_beta   90.00
_cell.angle_gamma   90.00
#
_symmetry.space_group_name_H-M   'P 1'
#
loop_
_entity.id
_entity.type
_entity.pdbx_description
1 polymer ?
#
loop_
_entity_poly.entity_id
_entity_poly.type
_entity_poly.pdbx_seq_one_letter_code
_entity_poly.pdbx_strand_id
1 'polypeptide(L)'
;MTTKLDIMQSFVEDPHTSSRRVAQVHDVGRSSVLGLLHKNIFKRYKINLLQELSEDDFDRRLEFTEVMMDKMEKDKNFVNRICFSDEATFTPCGSVNGHNLRY
;
A
#
# COMPACT_ATOMS: atom_id res chain seq x y z
N MET A 1 2.60 -33.60 -0.18
CA MET A 1 3.81 -32.77 -0.37
C MET A 1 3.34 -31.34 -0.47
N THR A 2 3.71 -30.49 0.49
CA THR A 2 3.40 -29.05 0.39
C THR A 2 4.18 -28.46 -0.78
N THR A 3 3.49 -27.91 -1.76
CA THR A 3 4.13 -27.24 -2.89
C THR A 3 4.46 -25.80 -2.52
N LYS A 4 5.45 -25.21 -3.21
CA LYS A 4 5.80 -23.79 -3.05
C LYS A 4 4.61 -22.86 -3.30
N LEU A 5 3.67 -23.30 -4.13
CA LEU A 5 2.44 -22.57 -4.45
C LEU A 5 1.50 -22.51 -3.25
N ASP A 6 1.31 -23.61 -2.52
CA ASP A 6 0.42 -23.67 -1.35
C ASP A 6 0.87 -22.70 -0.25
N ILE A 7 2.19 -22.59 -0.05
CA ILE A 7 2.78 -21.64 0.90
C ILE A 7 2.50 -20.20 0.47
N MET A 8 2.63 -19.88 -0.83
CA MET A 8 2.34 -18.53 -1.33
C MET A 8 0.86 -18.18 -1.27
N GLN A 9 0.01 -19.13 -1.63
CA GLN A 9 -1.45 -18.97 -1.61
C GLN A 9 -1.94 -18.61 -0.21
N SER A 10 -1.31 -19.16 0.83
CA SER A 10 -1.62 -18.83 2.22
C SER A 10 -1.47 -17.33 2.54
N PHE A 11 -0.51 -16.64 1.90
CA PHE A 11 -0.31 -15.19 2.08
C PHE A 11 -1.19 -14.34 1.14
N VAL A 12 -1.78 -14.95 0.12
CA VAL A 12 -2.79 -14.29 -0.74
C VAL A 12 -4.16 -14.33 -0.07
N GLU A 13 -4.51 -15.48 0.52
CA GLU A 13 -5.76 -15.69 1.25
C GLU A 13 -5.81 -14.90 2.56
N ASP A 14 -4.72 -14.89 3.32
CA ASP A 14 -4.56 -14.09 4.53
C ASP A 14 -3.22 -13.34 4.52
N PRO A 15 -3.19 -12.08 4.04
CA PRO A 15 -1.99 -11.26 4.03
C PRO A 15 -1.43 -10.95 5.43
N HIS A 16 -2.21 -11.13 6.49
CA HIS A 16 -1.82 -10.84 7.87
C HIS A 16 -1.20 -12.05 8.58
N THR A 17 -1.17 -13.22 7.93
CA THR A 17 -0.59 -14.42 8.52
C THR A 17 0.92 -14.30 8.74
N SER A 18 1.43 -14.91 9.80
CA SER A 18 2.87 -14.87 10.09
C SER A 18 3.62 -16.01 9.42
N SER A 19 4.87 -15.76 9.01
CA SER A 19 5.79 -16.80 8.52
C SER A 19 5.94 -18.00 9.47
N ARG A 20 5.75 -17.79 10.78
CA ARG A 20 5.77 -18.87 11.78
C ARG A 20 4.52 -19.75 11.70
N ARG A 21 3.35 -19.13 11.56
CA ARG A 21 2.08 -19.85 11.46
C ARG A 21 2.01 -20.66 10.16
N VAL A 22 2.39 -20.06 9.04
CA VAL A 22 2.46 -20.76 7.74
C VAL A 22 3.46 -21.92 7.81
N ALA A 23 4.61 -21.74 8.45
CA ALA A 23 5.58 -22.82 8.66
C ALA A 23 4.99 -24.01 9.45
N GLN A 24 4.20 -23.74 10.50
CA GLN A 24 3.53 -24.78 11.29
C GLN A 24 2.43 -25.50 10.52
N VAL A 25 1.60 -24.76 9.77
CA VAL A 25 0.48 -25.34 8.99
C VAL A 25 1.00 -26.27 7.90
N HIS A 26 2.10 -25.90 7.26
CA HIS A 26 2.66 -26.60 6.11
C HIS A 26 3.79 -27.58 6.45
N ASP A 27 4.11 -27.73 7.75
CA ASP A 27 5.21 -28.54 8.28
C ASP A 27 6.57 -28.27 7.58
N VAL A 28 6.91 -26.98 7.45
CA VAL A 28 8.16 -26.53 6.80
C VAL A 28 8.98 -25.65 7.73
N GLY A 29 10.29 -25.62 7.52
CA GLY A 29 11.17 -24.68 8.22
C GLY A 29 10.79 -23.22 7.92
N ARG A 30 10.74 -22.38 8.96
CA ARG A 30 10.47 -20.94 8.82
C ARG A 30 11.44 -20.24 7.86
N SER A 31 12.71 -20.64 7.86
CA SER A 31 13.74 -20.12 6.94
C SER A 31 13.38 -20.39 5.48
N SER A 32 12.78 -21.55 5.18
CA SER A 32 12.30 -21.89 3.84
C SER A 32 11.15 -20.98 3.41
N VAL A 33 10.20 -20.71 4.31
CA VAL A 33 9.09 -19.76 4.05
C VAL A 33 9.64 -18.36 3.78
N LEU A 34 10.53 -17.85 4.63
CA LEU A 34 11.13 -16.52 4.44
C LEU A 34 11.96 -16.42 3.16
N GLY A 35 12.75 -17.45 2.85
CA GLY A 35 13.51 -17.50 1.60
C GLY A 35 12.60 -17.52 0.37
N LEU A 36 11.43 -18.17 0.47
CA LEU A 36 10.43 -18.19 -0.59
C LEU A 36 9.75 -16.83 -0.76
N LEU A 37 9.38 -16.16 0.34
CA LEU A 37 8.84 -14.79 0.31
C LEU A 37 9.83 -13.80 -0.30
N HIS A 38 11.11 -13.87 0.07
CA HIS A 38 12.15 -13.01 -0.49
C HIS A 38 12.34 -13.25 -1.99
N LYS A 39 12.35 -14.52 -2.44
CA LYS A 39 12.48 -14.86 -3.87
C LYS A 39 11.32 -14.34 -4.71
N ASN A 40 10.13 -14.25 -4.15
CA ASN A 40 8.93 -13.74 -4.82
C ASN A 40 8.68 -12.24 -4.57
N ILE A 41 9.66 -11.51 -4.00
CA ILE A 41 9.57 -10.07 -3.72
C ILE A 41 8.32 -9.72 -2.88
N PHE A 42 7.91 -10.63 -2.01
CA PHE A 42 6.76 -10.39 -1.14
C PHE A 42 7.14 -9.35 -0.09
N LYS A 43 6.49 -8.17 -0.14
CA LYS A 43 6.73 -7.08 0.78
C LYS A 43 5.66 -7.05 1.85
N ARG A 44 6.11 -6.94 3.09
CA ARG A 44 5.27 -6.69 4.26
C ARG A 44 4.41 -5.45 4.02
N TYR A 45 3.11 -5.51 4.30
CA TYR A 45 2.24 -4.35 4.09
C TYR A 45 2.64 -3.26 5.09
N LYS A 46 2.91 -2.06 4.59
CA LYS A 46 3.18 -0.88 5.42
C LYS A 46 1.89 -0.10 5.53
N ILE A 47 1.38 0.06 6.75
CA ILE A 47 0.18 0.87 6.96
C ILE A 47 0.53 2.31 6.65
N ASN A 48 -0.26 2.92 5.77
CA ASN A 48 -0.25 4.35 5.59
C ASN A 48 -1.51 4.89 6.28
N LEU A 49 -1.32 5.72 7.30
CA LEU A 49 -2.41 6.49 7.89
C LEU A 49 -2.74 7.61 6.91
N LEU A 50 -3.75 7.37 6.07
CA LEU A 50 -4.27 8.34 5.13
C LEU A 50 -5.52 9.00 5.73
N GLN A 51 -5.89 10.17 5.19
CA GLN A 51 -7.19 10.77 5.51
C GLN A 51 -8.30 9.78 5.15
N GLU A 52 -9.28 9.65 6.05
CA GLU A 52 -10.49 8.88 5.81
C GLU A 52 -11.26 9.51 4.64
N LEU A 53 -11.67 8.69 3.68
CA LEU A 53 -12.45 9.14 2.54
C LEU A 53 -13.94 9.02 2.88
N SER A 54 -14.68 10.08 2.63
CA SER A 54 -16.14 10.05 2.61
C SER A 54 -16.65 9.36 1.35
N GLU A 55 -17.91 8.89 1.37
CA GLU A 55 -18.54 8.25 0.21
C GLU A 55 -18.57 9.18 -1.01
N ASP A 56 -18.78 10.49 -0.78
CA ASP A 56 -18.80 11.51 -1.84
C ASP A 56 -17.42 11.79 -2.46
N ASP A 57 -16.32 11.45 -1.76
CA ASP A 57 -14.98 11.77 -2.25
C ASP A 57 -14.61 10.98 -3.51
N PHE A 58 -15.21 9.81 -3.73
CA PHE A 58 -14.95 9.01 -4.93
C PHE A 58 -15.45 9.74 -6.18
N ASP A 59 -16.68 10.25 -6.15
CA ASP A 59 -17.28 10.99 -7.25
C ASP A 59 -16.55 12.31 -7.50
N ARG A 60 -16.23 13.06 -6.44
CA ARG A 60 -15.47 14.32 -6.56
C ARG A 60 -14.08 14.13 -7.14
N ARG A 61 -13.40 13.03 -6.80
CA ARG A 61 -12.08 12.69 -7.35
C ARG A 61 -12.17 12.31 -8.82
N LEU A 62 -13.22 11.59 -9.21
CA LEU A 62 -13.47 11.26 -10.60
C LEU A 62 -13.75 12.52 -11.43
N GLU A 63 -14.67 13.36 -10.97
CA GLU A 63 -15.00 14.65 -11.61
C GLU A 63 -13.76 15.53 -11.77
N PHE A 64 -12.94 15.67 -10.72
CA PHE A 64 -11.68 16.41 -10.80
C PHE A 64 -10.76 15.84 -11.88
N THR A 65 -10.64 14.52 -11.97
CA THR A 65 -9.78 13.86 -12.95
C THR A 65 -10.27 14.13 -14.38
N GLU A 66 -11.57 13.99 -14.62
CA GLU A 66 -12.20 14.30 -15.91
C GLU A 66 -11.96 15.75 -16.32
N VAL A 67 -12.22 16.70 -15.41
CA VAL A 67 -12.00 18.14 -15.63
C VAL A 67 -10.52 18.44 -15.95
N MET A 68 -9.58 17.79 -15.24
CA MET A 68 -8.15 17.99 -15.48
C MET A 68 -7.72 17.42 -16.83
N MET A 69 -8.18 16.23 -17.21
CA MET A 69 -7.91 15.64 -18.52
C MET A 69 -8.40 16.54 -19.65
N ASP A 70 -9.63 17.04 -19.55
CA ASP A 70 -10.23 17.96 -20.52
C ASP A 70 -9.41 19.24 -20.70
N LYS A 71 -8.90 19.80 -19.60
CA LYS A 71 -8.06 21.00 -19.63
C LYS A 71 -6.68 20.73 -20.24
N MET A 72 -6.12 19.55 -19.98
CA MET A 72 -4.84 19.14 -20.56
C MET A 72 -4.93 18.87 -22.06
N GLU A 73 -6.07 18.37 -22.54
CA GLU A 73 -6.31 18.16 -23.97
C GLU A 73 -6.47 19.50 -24.72
N LYS A 74 -7.21 20.44 -24.13
CA LYS A 74 -7.45 21.77 -24.70
C LYS A 74 -6.19 22.65 -24.69
N ASP A 75 -5.37 22.56 -23.65
CA ASP A 75 -4.11 23.28 -23.53
C ASP A 75 -3.01 22.40 -22.93
N LYS A 76 -2.08 21.96 -23.79
CA LYS A 76 -0.94 21.11 -23.40
C LYS A 76 -0.02 21.76 -22.37
N ASN A 77 -0.02 23.08 -22.24
CA ASN A 77 0.78 23.82 -21.26
C ASN A 77 0.01 24.11 -19.96
N PHE A 78 -1.23 23.66 -19.82
CA PHE A 78 -2.07 23.96 -18.65
C PHE A 78 -1.39 23.56 -17.33
N VAL A 79 -0.85 22.34 -17.25
CA VAL A 79 -0.20 21.82 -16.03
C VAL A 79 1.03 22.64 -15.63
N ASN A 80 1.79 23.14 -16.61
CA ASN A 80 3.00 23.93 -16.36
C ASN A 80 2.70 25.30 -15.72
N ARG A 81 1.45 25.75 -15.75
CA ARG A 81 1.02 27.01 -15.13
C ARG A 81 0.44 26.81 -13.73
N ILE A 82 0.34 25.57 -13.25
CA ILE A 82 -0.18 25.28 -11.92
C ILE A 82 0.98 25.31 -10.92
N CYS A 83 0.85 26.13 -9.88
CA CYS A 83 1.74 26.11 -8.73
C CYS A 83 0.96 25.55 -7.54
N PHE A 84 1.41 24.40 -7.02
CA PHE A 84 0.83 23.80 -5.82
C PHE A 84 1.58 24.31 -4.58
N SER A 85 0.82 24.70 -3.57
CA SER A 85 1.32 25.00 -2.23
C SER A 85 0.62 24.11 -1.23
N ASP A 86 1.34 23.63 -0.22
CA ASP A 86 0.80 22.86 0.90
C ASP A 86 1.43 23.36 2.21
N GLU A 87 0.70 23.22 3.30
CA GLU A 87 1.17 23.60 4.64
C GLU A 87 1.58 22.35 5.43
N ALA A 88 2.86 22.26 5.76
CA ALA A 88 3.36 21.20 6.64
C ALA A 88 3.32 21.66 8.11
N THR A 89 2.57 20.94 8.94
CA THR A 89 2.55 21.17 10.39
C THR A 89 3.61 20.31 11.08
N PHE A 90 4.58 20.94 11.73
CA PHE A 90 5.59 20.26 12.55
C PHE A 90 5.25 20.40 14.03
N THR A 91 5.10 19.28 14.74
CA THR A 91 4.82 19.29 16.19
C THR A 91 6.05 18.78 16.97
N PRO A 92 6.52 19.49 18.01
CA PRO A 92 7.68 19.07 18.81
C PRO A 92 7.46 17.77 19.61
N CYS A 93 6.20 17.38 19.84
CA CYS A 93 5.84 16.25 20.71
C CYS A 93 5.39 14.99 19.93
N GLY A 94 5.59 14.95 18.62
CA GLY A 94 5.41 13.74 17.80
C GLY A 94 3.98 13.20 17.84
N SER A 95 3.09 13.77 17.01
CA SER A 95 1.95 12.96 16.55
C SER A 95 2.47 11.65 15.92
N VAL A 96 1.69 10.58 16.11
CA VAL A 96 2.05 9.17 15.88
C VAL A 96 2.91 8.98 14.61
N ASN A 97 4.21 8.73 14.79
CA ASN A 97 5.12 8.41 13.69
C ASN A 97 4.87 6.96 13.24
N GLY A 98 3.86 6.77 12.40
CA GLY A 98 3.47 5.48 11.82
C GLY A 98 4.51 4.84 10.90
N HIS A 99 5.69 5.45 10.73
CA HIS A 99 6.75 4.96 9.85
C HIS A 99 7.20 3.52 10.17
N ASN A 100 7.01 3.08 11.43
CA ASN A 100 7.38 1.75 11.91
C ASN A 100 6.23 0.73 11.91
N LEU A 101 5.03 1.09 11.45
CA LEU A 101 3.86 0.21 11.46
C LEU A 101 3.83 -0.67 10.20
N ARG A 102 4.21 -1.95 10.35
CA ARG A 102 4.31 -2.94 9.24
C ARG A 102 3.67 -4.29 9.64
N TYR A 103 2.84 -4.87 8.76
CA TYR A 103 2.10 -6.15 8.94
C TYR A 103 2.54 -7.27 8.03
#